data_AF-A0A0G1VV17-F1
#
_entry.id   AF-A0A0G1VV17-F1
#
_cell.length_a   1.000
_cell.length_b   1.000
_cell.length_c   1.000
_cell.angle_alpha   90.00
_cell.angle_beta   90.00
_cell.angle_gamma   90.00
#
_symmetry.space_group_name_H-M   'P 1'
#
loop_
_entity.id
_entity.type
_entity.pdbx_description
1 polymer ?
#
loop_
_entity_poly.entity_id
_entity_poly.type
_entity_poly.pdbx_seq_one_letter_code
_entity_poly.pdbx_strand_id
1 'polypeptide(L)'
;MKKIWIIIAVIFLWGVALRAVEVISGNYLFGFDIGRDLLVARNIVENHKLTLIGAQIGSGSAGIDGIFQGPGYYYLLTIPYVLFRGDPYGVMLMMFLFGIATLAAVYWTVRRIFDQKTAVMALFLTAISPLIVSQSRFIWSPHPASLLIVFFFYFVSMIPKRPRLYAPLALFFAGLTYHFEFAMTVPMIIAVVIALPAVYRIKDAKTYLYSFASIFISFLPLVLFEARHGWMAVRSILSYSLPQGPVGRDVWFLRISDHLGPYIANAKNSFPIEHGFMPDWSFTLLVGGLLIALVFLWRRVFFRFLLLLLVTSYIILLFLNNIIWDYYLIHAHFIYMYVFAYIFIHNWRKTVFWLLVPFLFSMIASSVWRMKINYTYDFHDLGGVEKISGKKTAIDYVYEDANAALPAGRQAFSEFTFMAPIYTYPYEYLFETYGKTKYGYMPGREKKGLVYLIIEPDASKPWTYKGWLETVIVGGDIIKTVTLPTGHIIQVRQFP
;
A
#
# COMPACT_ATOMS: atom_id res chain seq x y z
N MET A 1 0.53 -12.26 35.62
CA MET A 1 1.44 -12.14 34.46
C MET A 1 1.21 -13.20 33.38
N LYS A 2 1.04 -14.50 33.70
CA LYS A 2 0.78 -15.54 32.66
C LYS A 2 -0.47 -15.27 31.79
N LYS A 3 -1.58 -14.84 32.39
CA LYS A 3 -2.85 -14.58 31.67
C LYS A 3 -2.76 -13.49 30.58
N ILE A 4 -2.02 -12.39 30.80
CA ILE A 4 -1.93 -11.31 29.81
C ILE A 4 -1.10 -11.72 28.59
N TRP A 5 -0.08 -12.56 28.77
CA TRP A 5 0.70 -13.09 27.66
C TRP A 5 -0.10 -14.05 26.78
N ILE A 6 -1.00 -14.84 27.38
CA ILE A 6 -1.96 -15.66 26.62
C ILE A 6 -2.87 -14.78 25.77
N ILE A 7 -3.43 -13.70 26.34
CA ILE A 7 -4.28 -12.76 25.59
C ILE A 7 -3.50 -12.13 24.43
N ILE A 8 -2.26 -11.69 24.67
CA ILE A 8 -1.39 -11.14 23.62
C ILE A 8 -1.15 -12.17 22.52
N ALA A 9 -0.81 -13.41 22.87
CA ALA A 9 -0.58 -14.48 21.91
C ALA A 9 -1.82 -14.78 21.07
N VAL A 10 -3.01 -14.85 21.70
CA VAL A 10 -4.28 -15.07 20.99
C VAL A 10 -4.57 -13.93 20.00
N ILE A 11 -4.46 -12.68 20.43
CA ILE A 11 -4.68 -11.51 19.55
C ILE A 11 -3.67 -11.52 18.39
N PHE A 12 -2.41 -11.79 18.68
CA PHE A 12 -1.35 -11.82 17.68
C PHE A 12 -1.60 -12.91 16.64
N LEU A 13 -1.89 -14.14 17.08
CA LEU A 13 -2.22 -15.26 16.20
C LEU A 13 -3.49 -15.01 15.37
N TRP A 14 -4.49 -14.35 15.96
CA TRP A 14 -5.69 -13.93 15.23
C TRP A 14 -5.35 -12.93 14.11
N GLY A 15 -4.53 -11.93 14.43
CA GLY A 15 -4.02 -10.97 13.45
C GLY A 15 -3.19 -11.60 12.34
N VAL A 16 -2.38 -12.62 12.66
CA VAL A 16 -1.63 -13.42 11.68
C VAL A 16 -2.59 -14.18 10.77
N ALA A 17 -3.56 -14.89 11.34
CA ALA A 17 -4.52 -15.69 10.60
C ALA A 17 -5.37 -14.85 9.63
N LEU A 18 -5.79 -13.64 10.02
CA LEU A 18 -6.53 -12.73 9.12
C LEU A 18 -5.75 -12.31 7.87
N ARG A 19 -4.41 -12.37 7.92
CA ARG A 19 -3.51 -11.91 6.84
C ARG A 19 -2.91 -13.06 6.02
N ALA A 20 -2.97 -14.29 6.53
CA ALA A 20 -2.22 -15.40 5.97
C ALA A 20 -2.83 -16.01 4.69
N VAL A 21 -4.10 -15.69 4.37
CA VAL A 21 -4.85 -16.39 3.31
C VAL A 21 -4.13 -16.43 1.97
N GLU A 22 -3.62 -15.31 1.48
CA GLU A 22 -2.95 -15.28 0.15
C GLU A 22 -1.57 -15.92 0.17
N VAL A 23 -0.90 -15.95 1.33
CA VAL A 23 0.39 -16.63 1.50
C VAL A 23 0.22 -18.14 1.57
N ILE A 24 -0.87 -18.61 2.20
CA ILE A 24 -1.18 -20.04 2.30
C ILE A 24 -1.75 -20.55 0.97
N SER A 25 -2.62 -19.80 0.31
CA SER A 25 -3.18 -20.17 -1.00
C SER A 25 -2.13 -20.08 -2.12
N GLY A 26 -1.13 -19.22 -1.97
CA GLY A 26 -0.17 -18.90 -3.03
C GLY A 26 -0.81 -18.16 -4.21
N ASN A 27 -2.05 -17.68 -4.06
CA ASN A 27 -2.83 -17.09 -5.13
C ASN A 27 -3.23 -15.65 -4.81
N TYR A 28 -2.35 -14.70 -5.10
CA TYR A 28 -2.53 -13.27 -4.87
C TYR A 28 -2.77 -12.49 -6.16
N LEU A 29 -3.27 -11.26 -6.01
CA LEU A 29 -3.40 -10.30 -7.11
C LEU A 29 -2.03 -10.03 -7.75
N PHE A 30 -1.99 -10.01 -9.08
CA PHE A 30 -0.77 -9.78 -9.85
C PHE A 30 -1.04 -8.89 -11.06
N GLY A 31 -1.37 -7.63 -10.79
CA GLY A 31 -1.73 -6.64 -11.81
C GLY A 31 -0.55 -5.83 -12.36
N PHE A 32 -0.90 -4.84 -13.18
CA PHE A 32 0.02 -3.95 -13.91
C PHE A 32 1.16 -3.39 -13.05
N ASP A 33 0.85 -2.76 -11.92
CA ASP A 33 1.87 -2.10 -11.08
C ASP A 33 2.86 -3.10 -10.51
N ILE A 34 2.38 -4.29 -10.12
CA ILE A 34 3.22 -5.34 -9.56
C ILE A 34 4.20 -5.85 -10.62
N GLY A 35 3.72 -6.12 -11.84
CA GLY A 35 4.56 -6.54 -12.96
C GLY A 35 5.63 -5.48 -13.30
N ARG A 36 5.23 -4.20 -13.38
CA ARG A 36 6.13 -3.07 -13.62
C ARG A 36 7.23 -3.01 -12.56
N ASP A 37 6.85 -3.03 -11.29
CA ASP A 37 7.78 -2.83 -10.17
C ASP A 37 8.77 -4.01 -10.06
N LEU A 38 8.31 -5.22 -10.35
CA LEU A 38 9.16 -6.42 -10.38
C LEU A 38 10.11 -6.47 -11.58
N LEU A 39 9.72 -5.95 -12.75
CA LEU A 39 10.65 -5.76 -13.88
C LEU A 39 11.75 -4.75 -13.53
N VAL A 40 11.44 -3.71 -12.76
CA VAL A 40 12.46 -2.78 -12.25
C VAL A 40 13.39 -3.51 -11.27
N ALA A 41 12.85 -4.27 -10.31
CA ALA A 41 13.64 -5.06 -9.38
C ALA A 41 14.58 -6.05 -10.10
N ARG A 42 14.07 -6.75 -11.13
CA ARG A 42 14.86 -7.60 -12.02
C ARG A 42 16.00 -6.83 -12.68
N ASN A 43 15.72 -5.68 -13.28
CA ASN A 43 16.74 -4.85 -13.93
C ASN A 43 17.83 -4.37 -12.96
N ILE A 44 17.49 -4.13 -11.70
CA ILE A 44 18.47 -3.81 -10.66
C ILE A 44 19.36 -5.03 -10.37
N VAL A 45 18.78 -6.22 -10.24
CA VAL A 45 19.49 -7.45 -9.87
C VAL A 45 20.34 -8.00 -11.03
N GLU A 46 19.73 -8.20 -12.20
CA GLU A 46 20.35 -8.88 -13.34
C GLU A 46 21.17 -7.91 -14.22
N ASN A 47 20.64 -6.71 -14.46
CA ASN A 47 21.24 -5.75 -15.40
C ASN A 47 22.01 -4.62 -14.70
N HIS A 48 22.07 -4.64 -13.36
CA HIS A 48 22.73 -3.62 -12.53
C HIS A 48 22.29 -2.17 -12.82
N LYS A 49 21.04 -2.00 -13.30
CA LYS A 49 20.47 -0.70 -13.66
C LYS A 49 19.85 -0.04 -12.42
N LEU A 50 20.69 0.60 -11.62
CA LEU A 50 20.26 1.33 -10.42
C LEU A 50 19.36 2.52 -10.75
N THR A 51 18.42 2.83 -9.85
CA THR A 51 17.51 3.97 -9.97
C THR A 51 17.55 4.86 -8.73
N LEU A 52 17.36 6.17 -8.94
CA LEU A 52 17.26 7.18 -7.88
C LEU A 52 15.80 7.53 -7.55
N ILE A 53 14.85 7.00 -8.32
CA ILE A 53 13.41 7.28 -8.20
C ILE A 53 12.57 6.00 -8.21
N GLY A 54 11.44 6.08 -7.53
CA GLY A 54 10.35 5.11 -7.52
C GLY A 54 9.32 5.39 -8.62
N ALA A 55 8.11 4.86 -8.45
CA ALA A 55 6.98 5.15 -9.33
C ALA A 55 6.64 6.65 -9.33
N GLN A 56 6.15 7.16 -10.46
CA GLN A 56 5.69 8.54 -10.56
C GLN A 56 4.46 8.75 -9.69
N ILE A 57 4.44 9.85 -8.95
CA ILE A 57 3.28 10.26 -8.15
C ILE A 57 2.24 10.81 -9.10
N GLY A 58 1.01 10.32 -8.97
CA GLY A 58 -0.10 10.92 -9.70
C GLY A 58 -0.16 10.56 -11.18
N SER A 59 0.50 9.48 -11.62
CA SER A 59 0.29 8.92 -12.96
C SER A 59 -1.20 8.67 -13.19
N GLY A 60 -1.83 9.51 -14.02
CA GLY A 60 -3.28 9.62 -14.19
C GLY A 60 -3.84 10.98 -13.74
N SER A 61 -5.07 10.99 -13.22
CA SER A 61 -5.88 12.18 -12.91
C SER A 61 -5.31 13.12 -11.82
N ALA A 62 -4.13 12.85 -11.23
CA ALA A 62 -3.60 13.65 -10.12
C ALA A 62 -2.71 14.83 -10.54
N GLY A 63 -2.37 14.95 -11.82
CA GLY A 63 -2.00 16.22 -12.46
C GLY A 63 -0.71 16.90 -11.99
N ILE A 64 0.21 16.21 -11.30
CA ILE A 64 1.55 16.75 -11.01
C ILE A 64 2.61 15.89 -11.69
N ASP A 65 2.99 16.29 -12.90
CA ASP A 65 4.02 15.61 -13.66
C ASP A 65 5.41 15.84 -13.06
N GLY A 66 6.27 14.82 -13.14
CA GLY A 66 7.68 14.93 -12.75
C GLY A 66 7.97 14.81 -11.25
N ILE A 67 7.01 14.39 -10.43
CA ILE A 67 7.26 14.01 -9.04
C ILE A 67 7.27 12.48 -8.92
N PHE A 68 8.24 11.94 -8.18
CA PHE A 68 8.43 10.51 -8.01
C PHE A 68 8.48 10.11 -6.54
N GLN A 69 8.00 8.92 -6.23
CA GLN A 69 8.31 8.25 -4.96
C GLN A 69 9.83 8.02 -4.86
N GLY A 70 10.32 7.74 -3.66
CA GLY A 70 11.70 7.30 -3.48
C GLY A 70 11.94 5.87 -4.02
N PRO A 71 13.20 5.49 -4.30
CA PRO A 71 13.49 4.20 -4.93
C PRO A 71 13.51 3.01 -3.94
N GLY A 72 13.32 3.28 -2.64
CA GLY A 72 13.46 2.30 -1.57
C GLY A 72 12.52 1.10 -1.73
N TYR A 73 11.32 1.29 -2.28
CA TYR A 73 10.44 0.15 -2.58
C TYR A 73 11.05 -0.80 -3.60
N TYR A 74 11.63 -0.30 -4.71
CA TYR A 74 12.28 -1.16 -5.71
C TYR A 74 13.48 -1.90 -5.13
N TYR A 75 14.31 -1.24 -4.31
CA TYR A 75 15.42 -1.91 -3.61
C TYR A 75 14.93 -2.92 -2.57
N LEU A 76 13.78 -2.67 -1.94
CA LEU A 76 13.17 -3.65 -1.03
C LEU A 76 12.71 -4.90 -1.79
N LEU A 77 12.20 -4.75 -3.02
CA LEU A 77 11.77 -5.86 -3.88
C LEU A 77 12.94 -6.74 -4.38
N THR A 78 14.16 -6.22 -4.46
CA THR A 78 15.31 -7.04 -4.91
C THR A 78 15.63 -8.18 -3.92
N ILE A 79 15.35 -7.99 -2.63
CA ILE A 79 15.60 -8.99 -1.59
C ILE A 79 14.79 -10.27 -1.84
N PRO A 80 13.44 -10.24 -1.88
CA PRO A 80 12.67 -11.43 -2.21
C PRO A 80 12.92 -11.91 -3.64
N TYR A 81 13.21 -11.01 -4.60
CA TYR A 81 13.55 -11.41 -5.96
C TYR A 81 14.75 -12.37 -5.98
N VAL A 82 15.84 -12.05 -5.27
CA VAL A 82 17.03 -12.90 -5.19
C VAL A 82 16.74 -14.19 -4.41
N LEU A 83 16.09 -14.09 -3.25
CA LEU A 83 15.85 -15.24 -2.37
C LEU A 83 14.88 -16.27 -2.99
N PHE A 84 13.92 -15.81 -3.78
CA PHE A 84 12.90 -16.65 -4.42
C PHE A 84 13.11 -16.82 -5.93
N ARG A 85 14.30 -16.46 -6.44
CA ARG A 85 14.69 -16.63 -7.86
C ARG A 85 13.66 -16.02 -8.83
N GLY A 86 13.16 -14.84 -8.50
CA GLY A 86 12.17 -14.11 -9.29
C GLY A 86 10.72 -14.56 -9.09
N ASP A 87 10.40 -15.56 -8.28
CA ASP A 87 8.99 -15.88 -8.00
C ASP A 87 8.35 -14.72 -7.19
N PRO A 88 7.26 -14.09 -7.70
CA PRO A 88 6.55 -13.04 -6.97
C PRO A 88 6.06 -13.45 -5.58
N TYR A 89 5.98 -14.76 -5.29
CA TYR A 89 5.57 -15.27 -3.99
C TYR A 89 6.45 -14.73 -2.87
N GLY A 90 7.75 -14.56 -3.13
CA GLY A 90 8.67 -13.95 -2.17
C GLY A 90 8.25 -12.54 -1.76
N VAL A 91 7.72 -11.75 -2.69
CA VAL A 91 7.22 -10.39 -2.40
C VAL A 91 5.94 -10.46 -1.60
N MET A 92 5.02 -11.37 -1.93
CA MET A 92 3.80 -11.57 -1.15
C MET A 92 4.12 -11.97 0.29
N LEU A 93 5.06 -12.91 0.48
CA LEU A 93 5.54 -13.29 1.81
C LEU A 93 6.15 -12.11 2.55
N MET A 94 6.93 -11.27 1.86
CA MET A 94 7.49 -10.05 2.46
C MET A 94 6.39 -9.10 2.96
N MET A 95 5.32 -8.86 2.19
CA MET A 95 4.19 -8.02 2.63
C MET A 95 3.51 -8.58 3.88
N PHE A 96 3.31 -9.89 3.91
CA PHE A 96 2.78 -10.57 5.09
C PHE A 96 3.68 -10.39 6.32
N LEU A 97 5.00 -10.55 6.16
CA LEU A 97 5.98 -10.35 7.23
C LEU A 97 6.01 -8.89 7.73
N PHE A 98 5.88 -7.90 6.85
CA PHE A 98 5.72 -6.49 7.26
C PHE A 98 4.45 -6.27 8.08
N GLY A 99 3.36 -6.97 7.74
CA GLY A 99 2.13 -6.97 8.54
C GLY A 99 2.35 -7.50 9.96
N ILE A 100 3.02 -8.65 10.09
CA ILE A 100 3.37 -9.27 11.37
C ILE A 100 4.31 -8.37 12.18
N ALA A 101 5.34 -7.82 11.53
CA ALA A 101 6.29 -6.91 12.15
C ALA A 101 5.58 -5.66 12.68
N THR A 102 4.59 -5.14 11.94
CA THR A 102 3.78 -4.00 12.38
C THR A 102 3.00 -4.33 13.65
N LEU A 103 2.39 -5.51 13.77
CA LEU A 103 1.70 -5.94 15.01
C LEU A 103 2.66 -5.98 16.20
N ALA A 104 3.84 -6.59 16.02
CA ALA A 104 4.86 -6.66 17.06
C ALA A 104 5.35 -5.26 17.47
N ALA A 105 5.59 -4.39 16.49
CA ALA A 105 6.02 -3.02 16.70
C ALA A 105 4.94 -2.19 17.43
N VAL A 106 3.65 -2.34 17.09
CA VAL A 106 2.56 -1.64 17.77
C VAL A 106 2.54 -2.01 19.25
N TYR A 107 2.56 -3.30 19.58
CA TYR A 107 2.59 -3.72 20.98
C TYR A 107 3.82 -3.15 21.73
N TRP A 108 5.00 -3.25 21.12
CA TRP A 108 6.24 -2.79 21.74
C TRP A 108 6.27 -1.26 21.94
N THR A 109 5.92 -0.49 20.91
CA THR A 109 5.95 0.98 20.94
C THR A 109 4.88 1.54 21.87
N VAL A 110 3.62 1.09 21.75
CA VAL A 110 2.50 1.59 22.54
C VAL A 110 2.69 1.29 24.02
N ARG A 111 3.28 0.14 24.37
CA ARG A 111 3.62 -0.20 25.77
C ARG A 111 4.62 0.79 26.37
N ARG A 112 5.53 1.33 25.55
CA ARG A 112 6.54 2.30 25.97
C ARG A 112 6.02 3.74 25.98
N ILE A 113 5.04 4.04 25.13
CA ILE A 113 4.37 5.35 25.06
C ILE A 113 3.39 5.51 26.23
N PHE A 114 2.57 4.49 26.49
CA PHE A 114 1.52 4.51 27.50
C PHE A 114 1.78 3.46 28.59
N ASP A 115 1.20 2.26 28.43
CA ASP A 115 1.24 1.18 29.40
C ASP A 115 0.87 -0.16 28.72
N GLN A 116 1.03 -1.26 29.45
CA GLN A 116 0.82 -2.60 28.92
C GLN A 116 -0.63 -2.87 28.50
N LYS A 117 -1.64 -2.34 29.20
CA LYS A 117 -3.05 -2.59 28.88
C LYS A 117 -3.46 -1.82 27.62
N THR A 118 -3.02 -0.56 27.50
CA THR A 118 -3.22 0.25 26.28
C THR A 118 -2.55 -0.41 25.08
N ALA A 119 -1.36 -1.00 25.26
CA ALA A 119 -0.67 -1.74 24.19
C ALA A 119 -1.41 -3.00 23.73
N VAL A 120 -2.02 -3.75 24.65
CA VAL A 120 -2.85 -4.91 24.30
C VAL A 120 -4.08 -4.47 23.49
N MET A 121 -4.72 -3.36 23.88
CA MET A 121 -5.86 -2.83 23.13
C MET A 121 -5.45 -2.29 21.75
N ALA A 122 -4.35 -1.55 21.64
CA ALA A 122 -3.84 -1.10 20.34
C ALA A 122 -3.45 -2.27 19.44
N LEU A 123 -2.78 -3.30 19.98
CA LEU A 123 -2.47 -4.54 19.25
C LEU A 123 -3.76 -5.20 18.73
N PHE A 124 -4.80 -5.28 19.57
CA PHE A 124 -6.10 -5.82 19.16
C PHE A 124 -6.70 -5.04 17.98
N LEU A 125 -6.79 -3.71 18.10
CA LEU A 125 -7.35 -2.87 17.04
C LEU A 125 -6.56 -2.99 15.73
N THR A 126 -5.23 -2.97 15.80
CA THR A 126 -4.38 -3.15 14.60
C THR A 126 -4.48 -4.56 14.02
N ALA A 127 -4.63 -5.59 14.87
CA ALA A 127 -4.77 -6.97 14.42
C ALA A 127 -6.02 -7.17 13.56
N ILE A 128 -7.11 -6.46 13.85
CA ILE A 128 -8.40 -6.57 13.13
C ILE A 128 -8.71 -5.38 12.21
N SER A 129 -7.82 -4.40 12.10
CA SER A 129 -8.04 -3.21 11.28
C SER A 129 -8.15 -3.59 9.80
N PRO A 130 -9.25 -3.25 9.10
CA PRO A 130 -9.47 -3.64 7.71
C PRO A 130 -8.33 -3.24 6.77
N LEU A 131 -7.87 -1.98 6.86
CA LEU A 131 -6.77 -1.50 6.02
C LEU A 131 -5.46 -2.25 6.31
N ILE A 132 -5.06 -2.36 7.58
CA ILE A 132 -3.78 -3.00 7.92
C ILE A 132 -3.80 -4.50 7.59
N VAL A 133 -4.97 -5.15 7.67
CA VAL A 133 -5.14 -6.53 7.22
C VAL A 133 -5.01 -6.61 5.70
N SER A 134 -5.75 -5.79 4.94
CA SER A 134 -5.76 -5.85 3.48
C SER A 134 -4.39 -5.56 2.88
N GLN A 135 -3.68 -4.53 3.37
CA GLN A 135 -2.33 -4.19 2.91
C GLN A 135 -1.30 -5.32 3.10
N SER A 136 -1.54 -6.24 4.03
CA SER A 136 -0.68 -7.40 4.27
C SER A 136 -1.01 -8.59 3.35
N ARG A 137 -2.07 -8.49 2.55
CA ARG A 137 -2.62 -9.56 1.70
C ARG A 137 -2.39 -9.34 0.20
N PHE A 138 -1.78 -8.23 -0.22
CA PHE A 138 -1.39 -8.06 -1.62
C PHE A 138 -0.08 -7.29 -1.74
N ILE A 139 0.55 -7.36 -2.92
CA ILE A 139 1.81 -6.69 -3.18
C ILE A 139 1.55 -5.21 -3.42
N TRP A 140 1.98 -4.36 -2.48
CA TRP A 140 1.71 -2.93 -2.55
C TRP A 140 2.79 -2.06 -1.95
N SER A 141 3.13 -0.98 -2.65
CA SER A 141 4.20 -0.07 -2.25
C SER A 141 3.96 0.70 -0.95
N PRO A 142 2.75 1.15 -0.57
CA PRO A 142 2.54 1.90 0.67
C PRO A 142 2.63 1.03 1.95
N HIS A 143 2.45 -0.29 1.85
CA HIS A 143 2.30 -1.17 3.02
C HIS A 143 3.51 -1.12 4.00
N PRO A 144 4.77 -1.20 3.54
CA PRO A 144 5.92 -1.09 4.43
C PRO A 144 5.97 0.20 5.27
N ALA A 145 5.32 1.29 4.83
CA ALA A 145 5.26 2.54 5.58
C ALA A 145 4.52 2.39 6.91
N SER A 146 3.59 1.44 7.04
CA SER A 146 2.88 1.17 8.30
C SER A 146 3.84 0.88 9.45
N LEU A 147 4.89 0.08 9.20
CA LEU A 147 5.92 -0.23 10.20
C LEU A 147 6.73 1.02 10.58
N LEU A 148 7.09 1.83 9.59
CA LEU A 148 7.85 3.07 9.79
C LEU A 148 7.05 4.09 10.61
N ILE A 149 5.76 4.22 10.35
CA ILE A 149 4.85 5.13 11.08
C ILE A 149 4.74 4.75 12.55
N VAL A 150 4.69 3.45 12.87
CA VAL A 150 4.63 2.97 14.26
C VAL A 150 5.91 3.36 15.02
N PHE A 151 7.08 3.19 14.41
CA PHE A 151 8.34 3.65 14.99
C PHE A 151 8.46 5.16 15.04
N PHE A 152 7.96 5.88 14.04
CA PHE A 152 7.86 7.33 14.04
C PHE A 152 7.10 7.84 15.28
N PHE A 153 5.92 7.29 15.58
CA PHE A 153 5.16 7.69 16.78
C PHE A 153 5.93 7.41 18.06
N TYR A 154 6.67 6.30 18.13
CA TYR A 154 7.55 6.03 19.26
C TYR A 154 8.64 7.10 19.41
N PHE A 155 9.39 7.42 18.35
CA PHE A 155 10.46 8.41 18.44
C PHE A 155 9.91 9.80 18.78
N VAL A 156 8.80 10.21 18.19
CA VAL A 156 8.12 11.47 18.52
C VAL A 156 7.77 11.54 20.01
N SER A 157 7.21 10.46 20.58
CA SER A 157 6.88 10.41 22.01
C SER A 157 8.10 10.56 22.94
N MET A 158 9.29 10.23 22.43
CA MET A 158 10.55 10.22 23.17
C MET A 158 11.35 11.52 23.02
N ILE A 159 10.96 12.43 22.12
CA ILE A 159 11.59 13.75 21.92
C ILE A 159 11.83 14.49 23.25
N PRO A 160 10.86 14.60 24.18
CA PRO A 160 11.09 15.32 25.45
C PRO A 160 12.22 14.75 26.32
N LYS A 161 12.56 13.47 26.15
CA LYS A 161 13.58 12.80 26.97
C LYS A 161 14.99 13.05 26.47
N ARG A 162 15.21 12.98 25.15
CA ARG A 162 16.52 13.19 24.49
C ARG A 162 16.30 13.82 23.10
N PRO A 163 16.03 15.13 23.01
CA PRO A 163 15.63 15.78 21.76
C PRO A 163 16.68 15.64 20.65
N ARG A 164 17.98 15.76 20.99
CA ARG A 164 19.11 15.59 20.06
C ARG A 164 19.20 14.21 19.40
N LEU A 165 18.56 13.19 19.97
CA LEU A 165 18.53 11.84 19.40
C LEU A 165 17.19 11.56 18.72
N TYR A 166 16.09 11.82 19.43
CA TYR A 166 14.77 11.37 19.01
C TYR A 166 14.09 12.27 17.99
N ALA A 167 14.40 13.57 17.94
CA ALA A 167 13.87 14.42 16.87
C ALA A 167 14.49 14.08 15.50
N PRO A 168 15.83 13.91 15.38
CA PRO A 168 16.44 13.36 14.18
C PRO A 168 15.89 11.99 13.77
N LEU A 169 15.73 11.05 14.70
CA LEU A 169 15.16 9.73 14.39
C LEU A 169 13.69 9.80 13.93
N ALA A 170 12.87 10.64 14.57
CA ALA A 170 11.49 10.85 14.13
C ALA A 170 11.46 11.40 12.69
N LEU A 171 12.29 12.39 12.37
CA LEU A 171 12.35 12.97 11.03
C LEU A 171 12.96 12.03 10.00
N PHE A 172 13.94 11.20 10.38
CA PHE A 172 14.47 10.17 9.50
C PHE A 172 13.41 9.14 9.13
N PHE A 173 12.65 8.63 10.11
CA PHE A 173 11.57 7.67 9.86
C PHE A 173 10.39 8.27 9.10
N ALA A 174 10.03 9.53 9.38
CA ALA A 174 9.08 10.27 8.56
C ALA A 174 9.62 10.48 7.13
N GLY A 175 10.90 10.77 6.99
CA GLY A 175 11.53 10.89 5.68
C GLY A 175 11.48 9.60 4.89
N LEU A 176 11.87 8.47 5.48
CA LEU A 176 11.87 7.15 4.84
C LEU A 176 10.50 6.73 4.27
N THR A 177 9.38 7.26 4.76
CA THR A 177 8.07 6.92 4.19
C THR A 177 7.91 7.40 2.74
N TYR A 178 8.72 8.35 2.25
CA TYR A 178 8.63 8.83 0.86
C TYR A 178 9.05 7.76 -0.16
N HIS A 179 9.78 6.73 0.27
CA HIS A 179 10.10 5.58 -0.57
C HIS A 179 8.88 4.70 -0.89
N PHE A 180 7.77 4.92 -0.19
CA PHE A 180 6.56 4.10 -0.24
C PHE A 180 5.33 4.96 -0.58
N GLU A 181 5.17 6.08 0.14
CA GLU A 181 4.10 7.04 -0.09
C GLU A 181 4.50 8.48 0.34
N PHE A 182 4.67 9.35 -0.64
CA PHE A 182 5.02 10.75 -0.45
C PHE A 182 3.91 11.56 0.24
N ALA A 183 2.64 11.24 -0.03
CA ALA A 183 1.49 12.03 0.45
C ALA A 183 1.42 12.12 1.98
N MET A 184 1.82 11.06 2.69
CA MET A 184 1.91 11.04 4.16
C MET A 184 3.23 11.62 4.70
N THR A 185 4.29 11.57 3.91
CA THR A 185 5.64 11.95 4.35
C THR A 185 5.73 13.44 4.67
N VAL A 186 5.23 14.28 3.75
CA VAL A 186 5.30 15.74 3.90
C VAL A 186 4.57 16.21 5.17
N PRO A 187 3.32 15.78 5.44
CA PRO A 187 2.67 16.05 6.72
C PRO A 187 3.44 15.64 7.96
N MET A 188 4.02 14.42 7.97
CA MET A 188 4.75 13.92 9.12
C MET A 188 5.99 14.75 9.43
N ILE A 189 6.76 15.15 8.41
CA ILE A 189 7.93 16.01 8.57
C ILE A 189 7.52 17.39 9.08
N ILE A 190 6.56 18.05 8.42
CA ILE A 190 6.13 19.39 8.77
C ILE A 190 5.55 19.42 10.18
N ALA A 191 4.75 18.42 10.57
CA ALA A 191 4.20 18.33 11.92
C ALA A 191 5.29 18.25 12.99
N VAL A 192 6.37 17.46 12.77
CA VAL A 192 7.50 17.40 13.71
C VAL A 192 8.25 18.73 13.75
N VAL A 193 8.54 19.34 12.59
CA VAL A 193 9.25 20.64 12.52
C VAL A 193 8.49 21.73 13.27
N ILE A 194 7.16 21.80 13.13
CA ILE A 194 6.30 22.73 13.89
C ILE A 194 6.27 22.35 15.38
N ALA A 195 6.19 21.05 15.69
CA ALA A 195 6.10 20.57 17.06
C ALA A 195 7.35 20.89 17.88
N LEU A 196 8.54 20.88 17.29
CA LEU A 196 9.80 21.15 18.03
C LEU A 196 9.73 22.46 18.82
N PRO A 197 9.46 23.64 18.22
CA PRO A 197 9.30 24.88 18.97
C PRO A 197 7.91 25.03 19.62
N ALA A 198 6.82 24.59 18.97
CA ALA A 198 5.46 24.92 19.43
C ALA A 198 4.92 23.98 20.52
N VAL A 199 5.23 22.69 20.42
CA VAL A 199 4.72 21.63 21.31
C VAL A 199 5.78 21.24 22.35
N TYR A 200 7.00 20.97 21.89
CA TYR A 200 8.12 20.48 22.72
C TYR A 200 9.00 21.59 23.29
N ARG A 201 8.83 22.85 22.83
CA ARG A 201 9.59 24.03 23.30
C ARG A 201 11.11 23.88 23.17
N ILE A 202 11.58 23.14 22.18
CA ILE A 202 13.00 22.89 21.90
C ILE A 202 13.62 24.11 21.20
N LYS A 203 14.69 24.65 21.80
CA LYS A 203 15.48 25.78 21.24
C LYS A 203 16.93 25.40 20.89
N ASP A 204 17.30 24.14 21.12
CA ASP A 204 18.68 23.67 20.93
C ASP A 204 19.06 23.56 19.45
N ALA A 205 19.99 24.41 18.98
CA ALA A 205 20.41 24.46 17.58
C ALA A 205 20.98 23.12 17.06
N LYS A 206 21.66 22.34 17.91
CA LYS A 206 22.17 21.02 17.53
C LYS A 206 21.04 20.05 17.17
N THR A 207 19.92 20.11 17.90
CA THR A 207 18.73 19.32 17.59
C THR A 207 18.18 19.66 16.20
N TYR A 208 18.14 20.94 15.83
CA TYR A 208 17.70 21.36 14.49
C TYR A 208 18.69 20.95 13.39
N LEU A 209 20.00 21.07 13.65
CA LEU A 209 21.04 20.64 12.71
C LEU A 209 20.96 19.13 12.42
N TYR A 210 20.89 18.29 13.46
CA TYR A 210 20.76 16.84 13.30
C TYR A 210 19.43 16.43 12.65
N SER A 211 18.37 17.17 12.96
CA SER A 211 17.05 17.01 12.33
C SER A 211 17.10 17.29 10.83
N PHE A 212 17.71 18.41 10.44
CA PHE A 212 17.91 18.77 9.04
C PHE A 212 18.76 17.74 8.30
N ALA A 213 19.89 17.31 8.89
CA ALA A 213 20.73 16.27 8.33
C ALA A 213 19.96 14.94 8.13
N SER A 214 19.07 14.58 9.06
CA SER A 214 18.26 13.37 8.96
C SER A 214 17.26 13.41 7.81
N ILE A 215 16.58 14.56 7.62
CA ILE A 215 15.71 14.77 6.46
C ILE A 215 16.54 14.66 5.18
N PHE A 216 17.67 15.37 5.10
CA PHE A 216 18.54 15.37 3.92
C PHE A 216 19.02 13.96 3.55
N ILE A 217 19.47 13.17 4.53
CA ILE A 217 19.91 11.79 4.31
C ILE A 217 18.74 10.92 3.81
N SER A 218 17.55 11.04 4.41
CA SER A 218 16.39 10.26 3.95
C SER A 218 16.01 10.61 2.50
N PHE A 219 16.12 11.87 2.09
CA PHE A 219 15.78 12.34 0.74
C PHE A 219 16.94 12.27 -0.26
N LEU A 220 18.10 11.73 0.13
CA LEU A 220 19.33 11.79 -0.67
C LEU A 220 19.14 11.31 -2.12
N PRO A 221 18.46 10.17 -2.41
CA PRO A 221 18.22 9.75 -3.79
C PRO A 221 17.43 10.78 -4.61
N LEU A 222 16.41 11.40 -4.02
CA LEU A 222 15.61 12.41 -4.71
C LEU A 222 16.40 13.70 -4.94
N VAL A 223 17.21 14.13 -3.97
CA VAL A 223 18.09 15.31 -4.13
C VAL A 223 19.09 15.08 -5.28
N LEU A 224 19.71 13.90 -5.35
CA LEU A 224 20.65 13.54 -6.42
C LEU A 224 19.94 13.46 -7.78
N PHE A 225 18.72 12.94 -7.82
CA PHE A 225 17.89 12.95 -9.02
C PHE A 225 17.58 14.37 -9.49
N GLU A 226 17.05 15.22 -8.61
CA GLU A 226 16.65 16.59 -8.96
C GLU A 226 17.83 17.44 -9.42
N ALA A 227 19.00 17.29 -8.79
CA ALA A 227 20.23 17.98 -9.20
C ALA A 227 20.65 17.64 -10.65
N ARG A 228 20.38 16.41 -11.10
CA ARG A 228 20.67 15.96 -12.47
C ARG A 228 19.61 16.33 -13.49
N HIS A 229 18.40 16.68 -13.06
CA HIS A 229 17.24 16.92 -13.93
C HIS A 229 16.70 18.36 -13.81
N GLY A 230 17.55 19.28 -13.33
CA GLY A 230 17.25 20.71 -13.27
C GLY A 230 16.09 21.05 -12.34
N TRP A 231 15.94 20.34 -11.22
CA TRP A 231 14.90 20.60 -10.21
C TRP A 231 13.47 20.52 -10.80
N MET A 232 13.19 19.46 -11.56
CA MET A 232 11.92 19.27 -12.25
C MET A 232 10.76 19.21 -11.26
N ALA A 233 10.86 18.40 -10.20
CA ALA A 233 9.80 18.27 -9.21
C ALA A 233 9.54 19.61 -8.50
N VAL A 234 10.60 20.37 -8.16
CA VAL A 234 10.44 21.71 -7.56
C VAL A 234 9.67 22.65 -8.51
N ARG A 235 10.04 22.67 -9.79
CA ARG A 235 9.33 23.49 -10.80
C ARG A 235 7.88 23.07 -10.96
N SER A 236 7.59 21.76 -10.96
CA SER A 236 6.23 21.23 -11.02
C SER A 236 5.38 21.58 -9.80
N ILE A 237 5.94 21.52 -8.58
CA ILE A 237 5.22 21.94 -7.36
C ILE A 237 4.91 23.44 -7.39
N LEU A 238 5.87 24.25 -7.83
CA LEU A 238 5.69 25.69 -7.95
C LEU A 238 4.63 26.04 -9.00
N SER A 239 4.65 25.41 -10.17
CA SER A 239 3.64 25.63 -11.22
C SER A 239 2.26 25.13 -10.82
N TYR A 240 2.18 24.04 -10.04
CA TYR A 240 0.93 23.52 -9.49
C TYR A 240 0.31 24.45 -8.43
N SER A 241 1.15 25.16 -7.68
CA SER A 241 0.70 26.09 -6.62
C SER A 241 0.29 27.46 -7.17
N LEU A 242 0.63 27.78 -8.42
CA LEU A 242 0.21 29.01 -9.08
C LEU A 242 -1.24 28.85 -9.59
N PRO A 243 -2.16 29.79 -9.31
CA PRO A 243 -3.52 29.72 -9.80
C PRO A 243 -3.55 29.68 -11.33
N GLN A 244 -4.01 28.59 -11.92
CA GLN A 244 -4.18 28.44 -13.37
C GLN A 244 -5.45 29.15 -13.90
N GLY A 245 -5.88 30.22 -13.22
CA GLY A 245 -7.12 30.96 -13.50
C GLY A 245 -7.82 31.45 -12.21
N PRO A 246 -8.90 32.24 -12.32
CA PRO A 246 -9.70 32.64 -11.18
C PRO A 246 -10.42 31.41 -10.60
N VAL A 247 -9.80 30.78 -9.60
CA VAL A 247 -10.46 29.79 -8.76
C VAL A 247 -11.48 30.56 -7.92
N GLY A 248 -12.74 30.53 -8.34
CA GLY A 248 -13.84 31.18 -7.61
C GLY A 248 -13.87 30.72 -6.15
N ARG A 249 -14.27 31.61 -5.23
CA ARG A 249 -14.38 31.28 -3.79
C ARG A 249 -15.17 29.98 -3.56
N ASP A 250 -16.16 29.70 -4.40
CA ASP A 250 -17.00 28.51 -4.33
C ASP A 250 -16.20 27.20 -4.48
N VAL A 251 -15.14 27.18 -5.29
CA VAL A 251 -14.28 25.99 -5.49
C VAL A 251 -13.44 25.69 -4.24
N TRP A 252 -13.02 26.72 -3.50
CA TRP A 252 -12.29 26.53 -2.25
C TRP A 252 -13.18 25.97 -1.13
N PHE A 253 -14.43 26.44 -1.04
CA PHE A 253 -15.38 25.89 -0.08
C PHE A 253 -15.74 24.43 -0.41
N LEU A 254 -15.96 24.11 -1.69
CA LEU A 254 -16.17 22.73 -2.13
C LEU A 254 -14.97 21.84 -1.79
N ARG A 255 -13.75 22.33 -2.00
CA ARG A 255 -12.54 21.57 -1.66
C ARG A 255 -12.41 21.27 -0.17
N ILE A 256 -12.76 22.22 0.70
CA ILE A 256 -12.77 21.99 2.15
C ILE A 256 -13.76 20.87 2.49
N SER A 257 -14.96 20.87 1.91
CA SER A 257 -15.93 19.80 2.17
C SER A 257 -15.50 18.44 1.57
N ASP A 258 -14.98 18.45 0.35
CA ASP A 258 -14.59 17.23 -0.39
C ASP A 258 -13.42 16.52 0.28
N HIS A 259 -12.50 17.28 0.90
CA HIS A 259 -11.31 16.72 1.56
C HIS A 259 -11.57 16.31 3.00
N LEU A 260 -12.68 16.76 3.63
CA LEU A 260 -13.06 16.31 4.97
C LEU A 260 -13.66 14.89 4.95
N GLY A 261 -14.43 14.56 3.91
CA GLY A 261 -15.05 13.23 3.73
C GLY A 261 -14.05 12.08 3.83
N PRO A 262 -12.91 12.10 3.11
CA PRO A 262 -11.85 11.11 3.20
C PRO A 262 -11.29 10.90 4.61
N TYR A 263 -11.16 11.94 5.45
CA TYR A 263 -10.69 11.78 6.83
C TYR A 263 -11.73 11.08 7.71
N ILE A 264 -13.02 11.36 7.51
CA ILE A 264 -14.10 10.67 8.21
C ILE A 264 -14.16 9.20 7.77
N ALA A 265 -14.07 8.95 6.45
CA ALA A 265 -14.02 7.61 5.89
C ALA A 265 -12.80 6.83 6.41
N ASN A 266 -11.63 7.46 6.45
CA ASN A 266 -10.40 6.89 7.00
C ASN A 266 -10.54 6.48 8.47
N ALA A 267 -11.11 7.36 9.28
CA ALA A 267 -11.35 7.09 10.68
C ALA A 267 -12.31 5.92 10.88
N LYS A 268 -13.35 5.80 10.06
CA LYS A 268 -14.25 4.64 10.04
C LYS A 268 -13.53 3.37 9.60
N ASN A 269 -12.80 3.42 8.48
CA ASN A 269 -12.05 2.31 7.89
C ASN A 269 -10.90 1.80 8.80
N SER A 270 -10.53 2.58 9.82
CA SER A 270 -9.62 2.14 10.88
C SER A 270 -10.17 0.95 11.68
N PHE A 271 -11.50 0.83 11.75
CA PHE A 271 -12.20 -0.18 12.52
C PHE A 271 -13.00 -1.11 11.60
N PRO A 272 -13.15 -2.40 11.94
CA PRO A 272 -14.01 -3.30 11.18
C PRO A 272 -15.49 -3.01 11.48
N ILE A 273 -16.26 -2.73 10.41
CA ILE A 273 -17.71 -2.37 10.46
C ILE A 273 -18.57 -3.45 9.76
N GLU A 274 -17.94 -4.53 9.30
CA GLU A 274 -18.59 -5.54 8.46
C GLU A 274 -19.78 -6.22 9.15
N HIS A 275 -20.77 -6.61 8.36
CA HIS A 275 -22.02 -7.26 8.77
C HIS A 275 -23.05 -6.38 9.50
N GLY A 276 -22.78 -5.08 9.69
CA GLY A 276 -23.80 -4.16 10.19
C GLY A 276 -24.24 -4.45 11.62
N PHE A 277 -23.40 -5.10 12.44
CA PHE A 277 -23.66 -5.32 13.87
C PHE A 277 -23.91 -4.00 14.62
N MET A 278 -23.33 -2.91 14.13
CA MET A 278 -23.76 -1.56 14.45
C MET A 278 -23.99 -0.78 13.15
N PRO A 279 -24.94 0.15 13.12
CA PRO A 279 -25.22 0.91 11.92
C PRO A 279 -24.06 1.87 11.62
N ASP A 280 -23.78 2.07 10.33
CA ASP A 280 -22.64 2.87 9.85
C ASP A 280 -22.56 4.27 10.47
N TRP A 281 -23.71 4.93 10.66
CA TRP A 281 -23.79 6.26 11.29
C TRP A 281 -23.26 6.28 12.73
N SER A 282 -23.33 5.17 13.46
CA SER A 282 -22.80 5.10 14.83
C SER A 282 -21.28 5.15 14.87
N PHE A 283 -20.60 4.65 13.82
CA PHE A 283 -19.16 4.79 13.69
C PHE A 283 -18.76 6.23 13.36
N THR A 284 -19.60 6.99 12.65
CA THR A 284 -19.40 8.44 12.49
C THR A 284 -19.45 9.15 13.86
N LEU A 285 -20.38 8.76 14.74
CA LEU A 285 -20.42 9.29 16.11
C LEU A 285 -19.20 8.88 16.93
N LEU A 286 -18.73 7.63 16.79
CA LEU A 286 -17.49 7.18 17.42
C LEU A 286 -16.31 8.05 16.97
N VAL A 287 -16.15 8.28 15.68
CA VAL A 287 -15.10 9.14 15.11
C VAL A 287 -15.19 10.55 15.67
N GLY A 288 -16.38 11.16 15.67
CA GLY A 288 -16.60 12.47 16.28
C GLY A 288 -16.20 12.49 17.77
N GLY A 289 -16.58 11.46 18.52
CA GLY A 289 -16.19 11.28 19.92
C GLY A 289 -14.68 11.14 20.13
N LEU A 290 -13.99 10.40 19.26
CA LEU A 290 -12.52 10.26 19.31
C LEU A 290 -11.81 11.58 19.00
N LEU A 291 -12.28 12.34 18.02
CA LEU A 291 -11.74 13.67 17.70
C LEU A 291 -11.93 14.65 18.87
N ILE A 292 -13.14 14.68 19.46
CA ILE A 292 -13.42 15.48 20.66
C ILE A 292 -12.51 15.05 21.82
N ALA A 293 -12.37 13.74 22.04
CA ALA A 293 -11.51 13.24 23.09
C ALA A 293 -10.03 13.58 22.85
N LEU A 294 -9.56 13.58 21.60
CA LEU A 294 -8.22 14.02 21.24
C LEU A 294 -7.98 15.49 21.61
N VAL A 295 -8.98 16.36 21.42
CA VAL A 295 -8.95 17.77 21.89
C VAL A 295 -8.88 17.84 23.42
N PHE A 296 -9.68 17.06 24.15
CA PHE A 296 -9.60 17.04 25.62
C PHE A 296 -8.26 16.49 26.15
N LEU A 297 -7.64 15.57 25.42
CA LEU A 297 -6.33 14.99 25.75
C LEU A 297 -5.15 15.91 25.37
N TRP A 298 -5.38 17.06 24.73
CA TRP A 298 -4.36 18.04 24.31
C TRP A 298 -3.42 18.52 25.43
N ARG A 299 -3.82 18.39 26.70
CA ARG A 299 -2.92 18.69 27.83
C ARG A 299 -1.71 17.76 27.87
N ARG A 300 -1.81 16.55 27.32
CA ARG A 300 -0.70 15.59 27.19
C ARG A 300 0.06 15.86 25.90
N VAL A 301 1.37 16.04 26.01
CA VAL A 301 2.25 16.46 24.90
C VAL A 301 2.14 15.55 23.68
N PHE A 302 2.07 14.23 23.87
CA PHE A 302 1.95 13.29 22.76
C PHE A 302 0.60 13.43 22.00
N PHE A 303 -0.53 13.54 22.71
CA PHE A 303 -1.84 13.74 22.08
C PHE A 303 -1.96 15.12 21.42
N ARG A 304 -1.32 16.14 21.98
CA ARG A 304 -1.15 17.44 21.31
C ARG A 304 -0.45 17.31 19.97
N PHE A 305 0.63 16.52 19.91
CA PHE A 305 1.30 16.21 18.65
C PHE A 305 0.40 15.44 17.68
N LEU A 306 -0.35 14.43 18.14
CA LEU A 306 -1.25 13.68 17.26
C LEU A 306 -2.33 14.59 16.64
N LEU A 307 -2.88 15.53 17.42
CA LEU A 307 -3.83 16.52 16.88
C LEU A 307 -3.15 17.45 15.87
N LEU A 308 -1.94 17.94 16.19
CA LEU A 308 -1.16 18.75 15.25
C LEU A 308 -0.92 18.00 13.95
N LEU A 309 -0.56 16.71 13.99
CA LEU A 309 -0.33 15.91 12.79
C LEU A 309 -1.58 15.78 11.92
N LEU A 310 -2.76 15.50 12.51
CA LEU A 310 -4.02 15.46 11.76
C LEU A 310 -4.37 16.81 11.11
N VAL A 311 -4.15 17.91 11.84
CA VAL A 311 -4.41 19.26 11.31
C VAL A 311 -3.42 19.59 10.20
N THR A 312 -2.13 19.29 10.40
CA THR A 312 -1.09 19.53 9.40
C THR A 312 -1.32 18.67 8.15
N SER A 313 -1.69 17.40 8.30
CA SER A 313 -2.02 16.53 7.16
C SER A 313 -3.23 17.04 6.39
N TYR A 314 -4.27 17.50 7.08
CA TYR A 314 -5.45 18.06 6.43
C TYR A 314 -5.08 19.33 5.66
N ILE A 315 -4.38 20.27 6.29
CA ILE A 315 -3.95 21.52 5.65
C ILE A 315 -3.07 21.26 4.42
N ILE A 316 -2.13 20.32 4.49
CA ILE A 316 -1.25 20.03 3.35
C ILE A 316 -2.02 19.38 2.21
N LEU A 317 -2.87 18.39 2.52
CA LEU A 317 -3.63 17.68 1.50
C LEU A 317 -4.77 18.52 0.90
N LEU A 318 -5.22 19.59 1.57
CA LEU A 318 -6.13 20.59 0.98
C LEU A 318 -5.57 21.25 -0.28
N PHE A 319 -4.24 21.26 -0.47
CA PHE A 319 -3.63 21.79 -1.70
C PHE A 319 -3.67 20.79 -2.86
N LEU A 320 -4.00 19.51 -2.60
CA LEU A 320 -4.14 18.51 -3.65
C LEU A 320 -5.46 18.75 -4.42
N ASN A 321 -5.36 18.96 -5.73
CA ASN A 321 -6.50 19.12 -6.64
C ASN A 321 -7.19 17.78 -7.01
N ASN A 322 -6.89 16.69 -6.30
CA ASN A 322 -7.45 15.36 -6.57
C ASN A 322 -8.06 14.76 -5.28
N ILE A 323 -8.71 13.61 -5.43
CA ILE A 323 -9.26 12.81 -4.34
C ILE A 323 -8.12 12.40 -3.39
N ILE A 324 -8.37 12.56 -2.09
CA ILE A 324 -7.52 11.98 -1.04
C ILE A 324 -7.91 10.51 -0.89
N TRP A 325 -6.97 9.63 -1.23
CA TRP A 325 -7.16 8.20 -1.01
C TRP A 325 -6.85 7.81 0.43
N ASP A 326 -7.49 6.74 0.90
CA ASP A 326 -7.36 6.22 2.27
C ASP A 326 -5.89 5.92 2.64
N TYR A 327 -5.10 5.46 1.68
CA TYR A 327 -3.68 5.13 1.87
C TYR A 327 -2.76 6.34 1.95
N TYR A 328 -3.21 7.55 1.63
CA TYR A 328 -2.48 8.78 1.96
C TYR A 328 -2.52 9.07 3.47
N LEU A 329 -3.44 8.42 4.19
CA LEU A 329 -3.78 8.68 5.58
C LEU A 329 -3.46 7.49 6.51
N ILE A 330 -2.50 6.62 6.14
CA ILE A 330 -2.05 5.48 7.00
C ILE A 330 -1.74 5.95 8.44
N HIS A 331 -1.07 7.10 8.57
CA HIS A 331 -0.73 7.68 9.87
C HIS A 331 -1.98 8.01 10.71
N ALA A 332 -3.08 8.45 10.09
CA ALA A 332 -4.32 8.79 10.78
C ALA A 332 -5.01 7.55 11.37
N HIS A 333 -4.99 6.41 10.67
CA HIS A 333 -5.52 5.14 11.22
C HIS A 333 -4.91 4.79 12.58
N PHE A 334 -3.58 4.87 12.70
CA PHE A 334 -2.88 4.63 13.96
C PHE A 334 -3.24 5.67 15.03
N ILE A 335 -3.47 6.93 14.66
CA ILE A 335 -3.93 7.97 15.61
C ILE A 335 -5.28 7.57 16.19
N TYR A 336 -6.27 7.23 15.37
CA TYR A 336 -7.60 6.84 15.84
C TYR A 336 -7.55 5.59 16.72
N MET A 337 -6.77 4.58 16.33
CA MET A 337 -6.58 3.37 17.13
C MET A 337 -5.91 3.65 18.48
N TYR A 338 -4.88 4.51 18.52
CA TYR A 338 -4.17 4.83 19.77
C TYR A 338 -5.04 5.67 20.71
N VAL A 339 -5.81 6.61 20.17
CA VAL A 339 -6.77 7.42 20.94
C VAL A 339 -7.87 6.52 21.52
N PHE A 340 -8.46 5.64 20.70
CA PHE A 340 -9.45 4.67 21.17
C PHE A 340 -8.88 3.79 22.28
N ALA A 341 -7.72 3.17 22.05
CA ALA A 341 -7.08 2.26 23.00
C ALA A 341 -6.82 2.94 24.34
N TYR A 342 -6.30 4.18 24.31
CA TYR A 342 -6.03 4.95 25.49
C TYR A 342 -7.31 5.29 26.28
N ILE A 343 -8.35 5.81 25.61
CA ILE A 343 -9.61 6.20 26.26
C ILE A 343 -10.30 5.00 26.88
N PHE A 344 -10.38 3.89 26.13
CA PHE A 344 -11.03 2.68 26.58
C PHE A 344 -10.40 2.16 27.88
N ILE A 345 -9.07 2.07 27.93
CA ILE A 345 -8.36 1.53 29.09
C ILE A 345 -8.40 2.49 30.29
N HIS A 346 -8.22 3.80 30.08
CA HIS A 346 -8.10 4.76 31.18
C HIS A 346 -9.44 5.25 31.74
N ASN A 347 -10.57 4.90 31.10
CA ASN A 347 -11.90 5.27 31.56
C ASN A 347 -12.78 4.07 31.93
N TRP A 348 -12.19 2.89 32.19
CA TRP A 348 -12.90 1.63 32.45
C TRP A 348 -13.95 1.65 33.60
N ARG A 349 -13.90 2.65 34.48
CA ARG A 349 -14.88 2.86 35.57
C ARG A 349 -15.93 3.94 35.28
N LYS A 350 -15.93 4.53 34.08
CA LYS A 350 -16.79 5.66 33.72
C LYS A 350 -17.78 5.26 32.64
N THR A 351 -18.84 6.04 32.47
CA THR A 351 -19.86 5.86 31.43
C THR A 351 -19.26 5.72 30.03
N VAL A 352 -18.20 6.48 29.72
CA VAL A 352 -17.50 6.43 28.43
C VAL A 352 -17.03 5.02 28.08
N PHE A 353 -16.56 4.22 29.05
CA PHE A 353 -16.15 2.84 28.77
C PHE A 353 -17.33 1.99 28.29
N TRP A 354 -18.46 2.06 28.98
CA TRP A 354 -19.65 1.30 28.62
C TRP A 354 -20.25 1.73 27.28
N LEU A 355 -20.07 3.01 26.88
CA LEU A 355 -20.42 3.48 25.54
C LEU A 355 -19.53 2.86 24.44
N LEU A 356 -18.28 2.51 24.75
CA LEU A 356 -17.32 1.91 23.79
C LEU A 356 -17.42 0.38 23.72
N VAL A 357 -18.01 -0.28 24.72
CA VAL A 357 -18.13 -1.76 24.75
C VAL A 357 -18.93 -2.32 23.57
N PRO A 358 -20.09 -1.75 23.16
CA PRO A 358 -20.81 -2.21 21.97
C PRO A 358 -19.97 -2.14 20.69
N PHE A 359 -19.19 -1.08 20.53
CA PHE A 359 -18.27 -0.94 19.40
C PHE A 359 -17.19 -2.03 19.42
N LEU A 360 -16.61 -2.32 20.59
CA LEU A 360 -15.63 -3.41 20.72
C LEU A 360 -16.25 -4.77 20.36
N PHE A 361 -17.46 -5.05 20.83
CA PHE A 361 -18.18 -6.29 20.50
C PHE A 361 -18.46 -6.40 18.99
N SER A 362 -18.95 -5.31 18.38
CA SER A 362 -19.15 -5.20 16.94
C SER A 362 -17.86 -5.51 16.17
N MET A 363 -16.74 -4.90 16.57
CA MET A 363 -15.45 -5.12 15.93
C MET A 363 -14.96 -6.57 16.04
N ILE A 364 -15.17 -7.22 17.20
CA ILE A 364 -14.85 -8.65 17.38
C ILE A 364 -15.70 -9.48 16.42
N ALA A 365 -17.02 -9.27 16.39
CA ALA A 365 -17.94 -10.01 15.55
C ALA A 365 -17.62 -9.81 14.05
N SER A 366 -17.36 -8.58 13.62
CA SER A 366 -16.91 -8.26 12.26
C SER A 366 -15.59 -8.96 11.92
N SER A 367 -14.63 -9.05 12.87
CA SER A 367 -13.36 -9.75 12.62
C SER A 367 -13.53 -11.26 12.46
N VAL A 368 -14.43 -11.89 13.22
CA VAL A 368 -14.80 -13.32 13.08
C VAL A 368 -15.48 -13.55 11.74
N TRP A 369 -16.37 -12.64 11.35
CA TRP A 369 -17.02 -12.70 10.06
C TRP A 369 -16.00 -12.58 8.91
N ARG A 370 -15.10 -11.59 8.97
CA ARG A 370 -14.04 -11.42 7.97
C ARG A 370 -13.16 -12.67 7.88
N MET A 371 -12.78 -13.26 9.02
CA MET A 371 -12.05 -14.52 9.05
C MET A 371 -12.78 -15.62 8.27
N LYS A 372 -14.09 -15.79 8.52
CA LYS A 372 -14.91 -16.75 7.79
C LYS A 372 -14.90 -16.48 6.29
N ILE A 373 -15.13 -15.23 5.87
CA ILE A 373 -15.08 -14.87 4.44
C ILE A 373 -13.74 -15.27 3.83
N ASN A 374 -12.64 -14.86 4.45
CA ASN A 374 -11.32 -15.05 3.88
C ASN A 374 -11.01 -16.54 3.62
N TYR A 375 -11.36 -17.43 4.57
CA TYR A 375 -11.06 -18.85 4.45
C TYR A 375 -12.14 -19.66 3.71
N THR A 376 -13.35 -19.13 3.54
CA THR A 376 -14.41 -19.80 2.78
C THR A 376 -14.40 -19.40 1.30
N TYR A 377 -14.14 -18.13 1.00
CA TYR A 377 -14.21 -17.58 -0.35
C TYR A 377 -12.82 -17.28 -0.90
N ASP A 378 -12.07 -16.37 -0.27
CA ASP A 378 -10.81 -15.88 -0.85
C ASP A 378 -9.75 -16.99 -1.00
N PHE A 379 -9.72 -17.95 -0.06
CA PHE A 379 -8.80 -19.10 -0.10
C PHE A 379 -9.03 -20.02 -1.30
N HIS A 380 -10.30 -20.19 -1.71
CA HIS A 380 -10.69 -21.07 -2.81
C HIS A 380 -10.90 -20.31 -4.14
N ASP A 381 -10.69 -18.99 -4.13
CA ASP A 381 -10.85 -18.16 -5.32
C ASP A 381 -9.73 -18.44 -6.32
N LEU A 382 -10.10 -19.03 -7.46
CA LEU A 382 -9.23 -19.25 -8.62
C LEU A 382 -8.69 -17.94 -9.20
N GLY A 383 -9.36 -16.81 -8.94
CA GLY A 383 -8.78 -15.49 -9.11
C GLY A 383 -8.86 -14.87 -10.50
N GLY A 384 -9.58 -15.54 -11.42
CA GLY A 384 -9.85 -15.05 -12.76
C GLY A 384 -8.59 -14.57 -13.50
N VAL A 385 -8.71 -13.48 -14.24
CA VAL A 385 -7.59 -12.85 -14.95
C VAL A 385 -6.67 -12.04 -14.02
N GLU A 386 -7.12 -11.65 -12.83
CA GLU A 386 -6.38 -10.70 -11.97
C GLU A 386 -5.35 -11.35 -11.03
N LYS A 387 -5.51 -12.64 -10.71
CA LYS A 387 -4.58 -13.35 -9.82
C LYS A 387 -3.51 -14.14 -10.56
N ILE A 388 -2.41 -14.39 -9.86
CA ILE A 388 -1.23 -15.05 -10.42
C ILE A 388 -1.51 -16.48 -10.94
N SER A 389 -2.38 -17.26 -10.28
CA SER A 389 -2.69 -18.62 -10.75
C SER A 389 -3.40 -18.61 -12.10
N GLY A 390 -4.30 -17.66 -12.33
CA GLY A 390 -4.99 -17.50 -13.61
C GLY A 390 -4.02 -17.18 -14.74
N LYS A 391 -3.11 -16.23 -14.52
CA LYS A 391 -2.07 -15.88 -15.49
C LYS A 391 -1.10 -17.03 -15.76
N LYS A 392 -0.66 -17.75 -14.71
CA LYS A 392 0.19 -18.96 -14.85
C LYS A 392 -0.54 -20.05 -15.64
N THR A 393 -1.84 -20.25 -15.43
CA THR A 393 -2.66 -21.20 -16.20
C THR A 393 -2.73 -20.84 -17.69
N ALA A 394 -2.87 -19.55 -18.01
CA ALA A 394 -2.85 -19.08 -19.39
C ALA A 394 -1.49 -19.31 -20.07
N ILE A 395 -0.40 -19.01 -19.36
CA ILE A 395 0.97 -19.28 -19.82
C ILE A 395 1.18 -20.78 -20.04
N ASP A 396 0.80 -21.61 -19.06
CA ASP A 396 0.94 -23.06 -19.15
C ASP A 396 0.19 -23.65 -20.34
N TYR A 397 -1.07 -23.23 -20.55
CA TYR A 397 -1.86 -23.64 -21.70
C TYR A 397 -1.16 -23.32 -23.02
N VAL A 398 -0.63 -22.10 -23.16
CA VAL A 398 0.07 -21.66 -24.38
C VAL A 398 1.31 -22.52 -24.64
N TYR A 399 2.13 -22.78 -23.64
CA TYR A 399 3.33 -23.61 -23.80
C TYR A 399 2.99 -25.07 -24.08
N GLU A 400 2.04 -25.66 -23.36
CA GLU A 400 1.63 -27.06 -23.54
C GLU A 400 1.05 -27.29 -24.93
N ASP A 401 0.19 -26.38 -25.39
CA ASP A 401 -0.40 -26.45 -26.71
C ASP A 401 0.64 -26.26 -27.82
N ALA A 402 1.55 -25.28 -27.67
CA ALA A 402 2.60 -25.04 -28.65
C ALA A 402 3.55 -26.24 -28.76
N ASN A 403 3.94 -26.83 -27.63
CA ASN A 403 4.81 -28.01 -27.61
C ASN A 403 4.14 -29.26 -28.20
N ALA A 404 2.82 -29.38 -28.10
CA ALA A 404 2.08 -30.44 -28.76
C ALA A 404 1.94 -30.22 -30.27
N ALA A 405 1.82 -28.95 -30.71
CA ALA A 405 1.65 -28.58 -32.11
C ALA A 405 2.97 -28.55 -32.91
N LEU A 406 4.10 -28.28 -32.24
CA LEU A 406 5.40 -28.13 -32.88
C LEU A 406 6.22 -29.44 -32.83
N PRO A 407 6.89 -29.84 -33.93
CA PRO A 407 7.80 -30.97 -33.90
C PRO A 407 8.92 -30.78 -32.86
N ALA A 408 9.33 -31.86 -32.21
CA ALA A 408 10.43 -31.85 -31.23
C ALA A 408 11.66 -31.13 -31.82
N GLY A 409 12.05 -30.01 -31.21
CA GLY A 409 13.20 -29.20 -31.64
C GLY A 409 12.88 -27.87 -32.35
N ARG A 410 11.61 -27.55 -32.67
CA ARG A 410 11.20 -26.20 -33.09
C ARG A 410 10.54 -25.46 -31.93
N GLN A 411 11.28 -24.54 -31.29
CA GLN A 411 10.83 -23.80 -30.10
C GLN A 411 10.23 -22.40 -30.38
N ALA A 412 9.93 -22.06 -31.63
CA ALA A 412 9.54 -20.70 -31.99
C ALA A 412 8.02 -20.58 -32.22
N PHE A 413 7.26 -20.49 -31.13
CA PHE A 413 5.97 -19.79 -31.19
C PHE A 413 6.18 -18.35 -30.73
N SER A 414 5.35 -17.44 -31.21
CA SER A 414 5.32 -16.06 -30.73
C SER A 414 4.11 -15.80 -29.86
N GLU A 415 4.23 -14.84 -28.96
CA GLU A 415 3.16 -14.48 -28.04
C GLU A 415 2.87 -12.97 -28.10
N PHE A 416 1.57 -12.64 -27.99
CA PHE A 416 1.12 -11.28 -27.75
C PHE A 416 -0.01 -11.28 -26.72
N THR A 417 0.16 -10.49 -25.66
CA THR A 417 -0.88 -10.33 -24.64
C THR A 417 -1.70 -9.05 -24.86
N PHE A 418 -2.99 -9.11 -24.57
CA PHE A 418 -3.84 -7.94 -24.36
C PHE A 418 -4.29 -7.84 -22.89
N MET A 419 -4.10 -6.65 -22.32
CA MET A 419 -4.62 -6.27 -21.00
C MET A 419 -5.23 -4.86 -21.09
N ALA A 420 -6.18 -4.53 -20.20
CA ALA A 420 -6.84 -3.22 -20.20
C ALA A 420 -5.87 -2.01 -20.15
N PRO A 421 -4.77 -2.04 -19.38
CA PRO A 421 -3.78 -0.95 -19.37
C PRO A 421 -2.87 -0.89 -20.62
N ILE A 422 -3.12 -1.71 -21.64
CA ILE A 422 -2.33 -1.90 -22.88
C ILE A 422 -0.93 -2.49 -22.63
N TYR A 423 -0.19 -2.03 -21.63
CA TYR A 423 1.11 -2.62 -21.26
C TYR A 423 0.92 -3.95 -20.53
N THR A 424 1.79 -4.91 -20.86
CA THR A 424 1.66 -6.32 -20.49
C THR A 424 2.71 -6.75 -19.46
N TYR A 425 3.21 -5.80 -18.65
CA TYR A 425 4.28 -6.03 -17.67
C TYR A 425 4.12 -7.29 -16.81
N PRO A 426 2.91 -7.66 -16.33
CA PRO A 426 2.73 -8.90 -15.58
C PRO A 426 3.12 -10.15 -16.39
N TYR A 427 2.73 -10.22 -17.65
CA TYR A 427 3.09 -11.34 -18.54
C TYR A 427 4.54 -11.28 -18.94
N GLU A 428 5.09 -10.11 -19.27
CA GLU A 428 6.51 -9.98 -19.58
C GLU A 428 7.38 -10.53 -18.44
N TYR A 429 7.02 -10.19 -17.20
CA TYR A 429 7.71 -10.69 -16.01
C TYR A 429 7.52 -12.21 -15.84
N LEU A 430 6.29 -12.72 -15.97
CA LEU A 430 6.00 -14.14 -15.75
C LEU A 430 6.56 -15.03 -16.87
N PHE A 431 6.60 -14.60 -18.12
CA PHE A 431 7.30 -15.36 -19.17
C PHE A 431 8.79 -15.48 -18.86
N GLU A 432 9.43 -14.41 -18.41
CA GLU A 432 10.86 -14.41 -18.08
C GLU A 432 11.20 -15.23 -16.83
N THR A 433 10.36 -15.19 -15.80
CA THR A 433 10.66 -15.80 -14.49
C THR A 433 10.01 -17.17 -14.30
N TYR A 434 8.78 -17.35 -14.76
CA TYR A 434 8.03 -18.60 -14.62
C TYR A 434 8.08 -19.44 -15.90
N GLY A 435 7.67 -18.87 -17.04
CA GLY A 435 7.60 -19.57 -18.33
C GLY A 435 8.95 -20.14 -18.77
N LYS A 436 9.97 -19.29 -18.84
CA LYS A 436 11.34 -19.67 -19.20
C LYS A 436 11.94 -20.69 -18.23
N THR A 437 11.72 -20.54 -16.93
CA THR A 437 12.23 -21.47 -15.92
C THR A 437 11.58 -22.84 -16.02
N LYS A 438 10.27 -22.90 -16.30
CA LYS A 438 9.50 -24.14 -16.39
C LYS A 438 9.68 -24.86 -17.73
N TYR A 439 9.68 -24.12 -18.84
CA TYR A 439 9.67 -24.67 -20.20
C TYR A 439 11.00 -24.53 -20.95
N GLY A 440 11.97 -23.77 -20.41
CA GLY A 440 13.35 -23.67 -20.92
C GLY A 440 13.59 -22.63 -22.02
N TYR A 441 12.56 -21.95 -22.53
CA TYR A 441 12.69 -20.96 -23.59
C TYR A 441 11.64 -19.85 -23.51
N MET A 442 11.92 -18.72 -24.18
CA MET A 442 11.02 -17.57 -24.30
C MET A 442 10.27 -17.62 -25.64
N PRO A 443 8.99 -17.21 -25.69
CA PRO A 443 8.29 -17.03 -26.95
C PRO A 443 8.89 -15.87 -27.76
N GLY A 444 8.74 -15.94 -29.07
CA GLY A 444 9.01 -14.84 -29.98
C GLY A 444 8.03 -13.67 -29.79
N ARG A 445 8.37 -12.51 -30.34
CA ARG A 445 7.52 -11.31 -30.36
C ARG A 445 7.19 -10.85 -31.79
N GLU A 446 7.27 -11.78 -32.74
CA GLU A 446 7.06 -11.53 -34.16
C GLU A 446 5.76 -12.18 -34.63
N LYS A 447 5.02 -11.51 -35.52
CA LYS A 447 3.83 -12.08 -36.15
C LYS A 447 4.23 -13.05 -37.27
N LYS A 448 4.83 -14.17 -36.89
CA LYS A 448 5.39 -15.16 -37.80
C LYS A 448 5.17 -16.55 -37.26
N GLY A 449 4.75 -17.47 -38.13
CA GLY A 449 4.49 -18.85 -37.73
C GLY A 449 3.33 -18.96 -36.74
N LEU A 450 3.49 -19.81 -35.73
CA LEU A 450 2.45 -20.05 -34.73
C LEU A 450 2.45 -18.91 -33.68
N VAL A 451 1.35 -18.17 -33.60
CA VAL A 451 1.19 -17.02 -32.69
C VAL A 451 0.06 -17.29 -31.71
N TYR A 452 0.35 -17.14 -30.42
CA TYR A 452 -0.62 -17.22 -29.33
C TYR A 452 -0.96 -15.83 -28.83
N LEU A 453 -2.26 -15.54 -28.75
CA LEU A 453 -2.78 -14.32 -28.18
C LEU A 453 -3.37 -14.64 -26.82
N ILE A 454 -2.82 -14.06 -25.74
CA ILE A 454 -3.42 -14.14 -24.41
C ILE A 454 -4.24 -12.87 -24.19
N ILE A 455 -5.56 -13.00 -24.10
CA ILE A 455 -6.46 -11.86 -23.96
C ILE A 455 -7.11 -11.89 -22.58
N GLU A 456 -6.93 -10.81 -21.83
CA GLU A 456 -7.67 -10.51 -20.60
C GLU A 456 -8.81 -9.55 -20.93
N PRO A 457 -10.06 -10.03 -20.96
CA PRO A 457 -11.19 -9.13 -21.20
C PRO A 457 -11.33 -8.13 -20.07
N ASP A 458 -11.39 -6.84 -20.40
CA ASP A 458 -11.75 -5.78 -19.45
C ASP A 458 -13.22 -5.98 -19.03
N ALA A 459 -13.48 -6.27 -17.76
CA ALA A 459 -14.83 -6.48 -17.25
C ALA A 459 -15.75 -5.26 -17.47
N SER A 460 -15.19 -4.05 -17.45
CA SER A 460 -15.93 -2.80 -17.67
C SER A 460 -16.14 -2.48 -19.15
N LYS A 461 -15.23 -2.94 -20.01
CA LYS A 461 -15.26 -2.70 -21.46
C LYS A 461 -14.84 -3.95 -22.24
N PRO A 462 -15.66 -5.01 -22.22
CA PRO A 462 -15.29 -6.33 -22.73
C PRO A 462 -15.04 -6.36 -24.24
N TRP A 463 -15.40 -5.32 -25.00
CA TRP A 463 -15.15 -5.22 -26.43
C TRP A 463 -13.80 -4.62 -26.82
N THR A 464 -13.05 -4.04 -25.88
CA THR A 464 -11.80 -3.30 -26.16
C THR A 464 -10.72 -4.13 -26.86
N TYR A 465 -10.61 -5.41 -26.51
CA TYR A 465 -9.66 -6.32 -27.15
C TYR A 465 -9.93 -6.51 -28.65
N LYS A 466 -11.18 -6.32 -29.13
CA LYS A 466 -11.51 -6.43 -30.56
C LYS A 466 -10.79 -5.36 -31.37
N GLY A 467 -10.76 -4.12 -30.86
CA GLY A 467 -9.99 -3.06 -31.48
C GLY A 467 -8.49 -3.37 -31.54
N TRP A 468 -7.93 -4.01 -30.51
CA TRP A 468 -6.54 -4.47 -30.53
C TRP A 468 -6.30 -5.57 -31.57
N LEU A 469 -7.23 -6.51 -31.74
CA LEU A 469 -7.15 -7.53 -32.78
C LEU A 469 -7.18 -6.91 -34.20
N GLU A 470 -8.01 -5.88 -34.39
CA GLU A 470 -8.21 -5.18 -35.67
C GLU A 470 -7.11 -4.17 -36.02
N THR A 471 -6.34 -3.69 -35.04
CA THR A 471 -5.34 -2.62 -35.26
C THR A 471 -3.91 -3.06 -34.97
N VAL A 472 -3.69 -3.88 -33.94
CA VAL A 472 -2.34 -4.28 -33.51
C VAL A 472 -1.99 -5.66 -34.02
N ILE A 473 -2.88 -6.64 -33.97
CA ILE A 473 -2.53 -8.03 -34.35
C ILE A 473 -2.67 -8.31 -35.84
N VAL A 474 -3.65 -7.73 -36.55
CA VAL A 474 -3.87 -7.70 -38.02
C VAL A 474 -3.18 -8.82 -38.83
N GLY A 475 -3.98 -9.71 -39.41
CA GLY A 475 -3.53 -10.85 -40.20
C GLY A 475 -3.51 -12.16 -39.41
N GLY A 476 -2.96 -13.20 -40.04
CA GLY A 476 -2.85 -14.55 -39.49
C GLY A 476 -4.19 -15.31 -39.45
N ASP A 477 -4.17 -16.55 -39.93
CA ASP A 477 -5.37 -17.40 -39.96
C ASP A 477 -5.66 -17.93 -38.55
N ILE A 478 -6.89 -17.75 -38.07
CA ILE A 478 -7.29 -18.25 -36.76
C ILE A 478 -7.38 -19.77 -36.84
N ILE A 479 -6.51 -20.46 -36.10
CA ILE A 479 -6.55 -21.92 -35.96
C ILE A 479 -7.63 -22.30 -34.95
N LYS A 480 -7.63 -21.65 -33.78
CA LYS A 480 -8.60 -21.90 -32.72
C LYS A 480 -8.70 -20.74 -31.74
N THR A 481 -9.83 -20.68 -31.03
CA THR A 481 -10.03 -19.78 -29.89
C THR A 481 -10.60 -20.59 -28.74
N VAL A 482 -10.00 -20.46 -27.55
CA VAL A 482 -10.40 -21.19 -26.34
C VAL A 482 -10.53 -20.20 -25.19
N THR A 483 -11.64 -20.29 -24.44
CA THR A 483 -11.81 -19.53 -23.19
C THR A 483 -11.48 -20.44 -22.02
N LEU A 484 -10.47 -20.07 -21.23
CA LEU A 484 -10.07 -20.82 -20.05
C LEU A 484 -11.09 -20.60 -18.91
N PRO A 485 -11.19 -21.54 -17.94
CA PRO A 485 -12.04 -21.36 -16.76
C PRO A 485 -11.74 -20.08 -15.96
N THR A 486 -10.54 -19.54 -16.10
CA THR A 486 -10.07 -18.29 -15.49
C THR A 486 -10.54 -17.04 -16.23
N GLY A 487 -11.26 -17.18 -17.34
CA GLY A 487 -11.80 -16.08 -18.14
C GLY A 487 -10.86 -15.54 -19.23
N HIS A 488 -9.61 -16.02 -19.28
CA HIS A 488 -8.69 -15.68 -20.36
C HIS A 488 -9.19 -16.24 -21.69
N ILE A 489 -9.11 -15.44 -22.75
CA ILE A 489 -9.36 -15.89 -24.11
C ILE A 489 -7.99 -16.14 -24.76
N ILE A 490 -7.72 -17.39 -25.13
CA ILE A 490 -6.53 -17.76 -25.88
C ILE A 490 -6.92 -17.91 -27.35
N GLN A 491 -6.32 -17.12 -28.22
CA GLN A 491 -6.51 -17.25 -29.67
C GLN A 491 -5.20 -17.65 -30.34
N VAL A 492 -5.24 -18.76 -31.06
CA VAL A 492 -4.09 -19.29 -31.80
C VAL A 492 -4.23 -18.92 -33.27
N ARG A 493 -3.18 -18.32 -33.83
CA ARG A 493 -3.13 -17.90 -35.23
C ARG A 493 -1.91 -18.46 -35.93
N GLN A 494 -2.06 -18.76 -37.21
CA GLN A 494 -0.97 -19.07 -38.12
C GLN A 494 -0.66 -17.83 -38.96
N PHE A 495 0.50 -17.24 -38.75
CA PHE A 495 1.03 -16.17 -39.59
C PHE A 495 1.96 -16.72 -40.67
N PRO A 496 2.09 -16.00 -41.81
CA PRO A 496 3.03 -16.33 -42.87
C PRO A 496 4.48 -16.47 -42.41
#